data_AF-A0A398CA10-F1
#
_entry.id   AF-A0A398CA10-F1
#
_cell.length_a   1.000
_cell.length_b   1.000
_cell.length_c   1.000
_cell.angle_alpha   90.00
_cell.angle_beta   90.00
_cell.angle_gamma   90.00
#
_symmetry.space_group_name_H-M   'P 1'
#
loop_
_entity.id
_entity.type
_entity.pdbx_description
1 polymer ?
#
loop_
_entity_poly.entity_id
_entity_poly.type
_entity_poly.pdbx_seq_one_letter_code
_entity_poly.pdbx_strand_id
1 'polypeptide(L)'
;MNAFQSLPIPVQTVLLLLASNVFMTFAWYGHLKNLSSAPWYVAALVSWCVALFEYLFQVPANRIGFTQMSIGQLKILQEVITLSVFVPFAVFYLGQPLKWDYLWAGLCMLGAVYFVFRGA
;
A
#
# COMPACT_ATOMS: atom_id res chain seq x y z
N MET A 1 -26.98 3.05 10.56
CA MET A 1 -25.55 2.94 10.92
C MET A 1 -24.82 2.40 9.69
N ASN A 2 -23.83 3.12 9.16
CA ASN A 2 -23.10 2.67 7.96
C ASN A 2 -22.33 1.38 8.28
N ALA A 3 -22.44 0.35 7.44
CA ALA A 3 -21.79 -0.95 7.65
C ALA A 3 -20.25 -0.85 7.82
N PHE A 4 -19.64 0.19 7.24
CA PHE A 4 -18.22 0.49 7.42
C PHE A 4 -17.88 0.97 8.84
N GLN A 5 -18.74 1.78 9.46
CA GLN A 5 -18.51 2.33 10.80
C GLN A 5 -18.70 1.29 11.90
N SER A 6 -19.39 0.18 11.62
CA SER A 6 -19.51 -0.95 12.55
C SER A 6 -18.30 -1.89 12.58
N LEU A 7 -17.36 -1.76 11.65
CA LEU A 7 -16.16 -2.59 11.64
C LEU A 7 -15.16 -2.16 12.74
N PRO A 8 -14.32 -3.07 13.25
CA PRO A 8 -13.22 -2.69 14.12
C PRO A 8 -12.26 -1.69 13.45
N ILE A 9 -11.75 -0.72 14.21
CA ILE A 9 -10.82 0.32 13.72
C ILE A 9 -9.65 -0.26 12.91
N PRO A 10 -8.93 -1.33 13.35
CA PRO A 10 -7.83 -1.88 12.57
C PRO A 10 -8.27 -2.40 11.19
N VAL A 11 -9.46 -3.00 11.11
CA VAL A 11 -10.00 -3.53 9.84
C VAL A 11 -10.33 -2.39 8.89
N GLN A 12 -10.96 -1.32 9.38
CA GLN A 12 -11.23 -0.12 8.57
C GLN A 12 -9.93 0.47 8.02
N THR A 13 -8.91 0.60 8.87
CA THR A 13 -7.59 1.09 8.46
C THR A 13 -6.97 0.20 7.39
N VAL A 14 -6.91 -1.12 7.60
CA VAL A 14 -6.33 -2.06 6.63
C VAL A 14 -7.04 -1.99 5.28
N LEU A 15 -8.38 -1.94 5.26
CA LEU A 15 -9.15 -1.87 4.02
C LEU A 15 -8.87 -0.58 3.23
N LEU A 16 -8.81 0.56 3.92
CA LEU A 16 -8.49 1.84 3.28
C LEU A 16 -7.04 1.89 2.80
N LEU A 17 -6.08 1.38 3.59
CA LEU A 17 -4.67 1.31 3.19
C LEU A 17 -4.45 0.34 2.02
N LEU A 18 -5.18 -0.77 1.95
CA LEU A 18 -5.17 -1.68 0.80
C LEU A 18 -5.66 -0.97 -0.46
N ALA A 19 -6.81 -0.29 -0.39
CA ALA A 19 -7.35 0.48 -1.52
C ALA A 19 -6.35 1.57 -1.97
N SER A 20 -5.80 2.32 -1.01
CA SER A 20 -4.76 3.32 -1.25
C SER A 20 -3.54 2.72 -1.97
N ASN A 21 -3.01 1.59 -1.49
CA ASN A 21 -1.83 0.94 -2.05
C ASN A 21 -2.00 0.47 -3.49
N VAL A 22 -3.23 0.09 -3.89
CA VAL A 22 -3.50 -0.23 -5.30
C VAL A 22 -3.23 1.01 -6.15
N PHE A 23 -3.83 2.16 -5.81
CA PHE A 23 -3.59 3.41 -6.54
C PHE A 23 -2.12 3.82 -6.50
N MET A 24 -1.46 3.71 -5.34
CA MET A 24 -0.03 4.00 -5.21
C MET A 24 0.81 3.17 -6.18
N THR A 25 0.58 1.86 -6.22
CA THR A 25 1.32 0.92 -7.08
C THR A 25 1.16 1.27 -8.56
N PHE A 26 -0.06 1.63 -8.99
CA PHE A 26 -0.29 2.10 -10.36
C PHE A 26 0.36 3.46 -10.64
N ALA A 27 0.30 4.40 -9.69
CA ALA A 27 0.94 5.70 -9.84
C ALA A 27 2.46 5.57 -9.99
N TRP A 28 3.09 4.66 -9.25
CA TRP A 28 4.54 4.50 -9.23
C TRP A 28 5.06 3.64 -10.37
N TYR A 29 4.34 2.57 -10.75
CA TYR A 29 4.88 1.56 -11.67
C TYR A 29 4.01 1.33 -12.91
N GLY A 30 2.74 1.73 -12.91
CA GLY A 30 1.82 1.51 -14.03
C GLY A 30 2.31 2.16 -15.33
N HIS A 31 2.92 3.34 -15.22
CA HIS A 31 3.48 4.07 -16.35
C HIS A 31 4.63 3.32 -17.04
N LEU A 32 5.33 2.41 -16.33
CA LEU A 32 6.43 1.62 -16.91
C LEU A 32 5.95 0.65 -18.00
N LYS A 33 4.68 0.23 -17.93
CA LYS A 33 4.07 -0.64 -18.96
C LYS A 33 3.34 0.17 -20.03
N ASN A 34 2.60 1.21 -19.63
CA ASN A 34 1.63 1.86 -20.51
C ASN A 34 2.12 3.17 -21.13
N LEU A 35 3.16 3.77 -20.54
CA LEU A 35 3.68 5.09 -20.90
C LEU A 35 5.22 5.06 -21.01
N SER A 36 5.80 3.88 -21.26
CA SER A 36 7.25 3.70 -21.33
C SER A 36 7.92 4.49 -22.46
N SER A 37 7.22 4.70 -23.57
CA SER A 37 7.66 5.52 -24.70
C SER A 37 7.23 6.99 -24.61
N ALA A 38 6.43 7.35 -23.60
CA ALA A 38 5.98 8.72 -23.40
C ALA A 38 7.08 9.55 -22.71
N PRO A 39 7.13 10.88 -22.94
CA PRO A 39 8.03 11.74 -22.19
C PRO A 39 7.76 11.66 -20.68
N TRP A 40 8.82 11.68 -19.87
CA TRP A 40 8.75 11.47 -18.42
C TRP A 40 7.77 12.42 -17.72
N TYR A 41 7.62 13.66 -18.21
CA TYR A 41 6.72 14.66 -17.63
C TYR A 41 5.24 14.31 -17.83
N VAL A 42 4.89 13.62 -18.93
CA VAL A 42 3.52 13.13 -19.16
C VAL A 42 3.22 12.00 -18.18
N ALA A 43 4.16 11.06 -18.03
CA ALA A 43 4.04 9.98 -17.05
C ALA A 43 3.88 10.55 -15.63
N ALA A 44 4.71 11.53 -15.25
CA ALA A 44 4.62 12.18 -13.94
C ALA A 44 3.26 12.85 -13.69
N LEU A 45 2.72 13.59 -14.67
CA LEU A 45 1.42 14.25 -14.54
C LEU A 45 0.27 13.24 -14.37
N VAL A 46 0.26 12.18 -15.18
CA VAL A 46 -0.74 11.11 -15.06
C VAL A 46 -0.61 10.39 -13.71
N SER A 47 0.62 10.08 -13.29
CA SER A 47 0.88 9.47 -11.98
C SER A 47 0.39 10.34 -10.83
N TRP A 48 0.49 11.67 -10.90
CA TRP A 48 -0.07 12.57 -9.91
C TRP A 48 -1.60 12.52 -9.85
N CYS A 49 -2.28 12.45 -11.00
CA CYS A 49 -3.74 12.26 -11.02
C CYS A 49 -4.15 10.96 -10.30
N VAL A 50 -3.38 9.88 -10.48
CA VAL A 50 -3.63 8.60 -9.78
C VAL A 50 -3.30 8.70 -8.29
N ALA A 51 -2.18 9.34 -7.94
CA ALA A 51 -1.77 9.55 -6.54
C ALA A 51 -2.80 10.39 -5.76
N LEU A 52 -3.55 11.28 -6.42
CA LEU A 52 -4.64 12.00 -5.75
C LEU A 52 -5.67 11.01 -5.15
N PHE A 53 -6.03 9.95 -5.87
CA PHE A 53 -6.95 8.92 -5.36
C PHE A 53 -6.34 8.10 -4.22
N GLU A 54 -5.04 7.78 -4.30
CA GLU A 54 -4.29 7.19 -3.17
C GLU A 54 -4.50 8.03 -1.90
N TYR A 55 -4.22 9.34 -1.96
CA TYR A 55 -4.33 10.22 -0.80
C TYR A 55 -5.74 10.30 -0.22
N LEU A 56 -6.78 10.21 -1.06
CA LEU A 56 -8.18 10.19 -0.58
C LEU A 56 -8.48 9.01 0.36
N PHE A 57 -7.77 7.89 0.21
CA PHE A 57 -7.90 6.73 1.11
C PHE A 57 -6.81 6.72 2.20
N GLN A 58 -5.58 7.07 1.86
CA GLN A 58 -4.42 7.09 2.76
C GLN A 58 -4.66 7.99 3.99
N VAL A 59 -5.13 9.21 3.76
CA VAL A 59 -5.31 10.22 4.82
C VAL A 59 -6.36 9.78 5.85
N PRO A 60 -7.60 9.39 5.48
CA PRO A 60 -8.56 8.91 6.46
C PRO A 60 -8.13 7.61 7.13
N ALA A 61 -7.47 6.69 6.41
CA ALA A 61 -6.97 5.45 7.00
C ALA A 61 -6.01 5.70 8.16
N ASN A 62 -5.04 6.60 7.96
CA ASN A 62 -4.06 6.96 8.98
C ASN A 62 -4.71 7.72 10.13
N ARG A 63 -5.66 8.63 9.86
CA ARG A 63 -6.40 9.33 10.92
C ARG A 63 -7.20 8.38 11.80
N ILE A 64 -7.90 7.43 11.19
CA ILE A 64 -8.68 6.40 11.90
C ILE A 64 -7.73 5.47 12.66
N GLY A 65 -6.68 4.98 12.02
CA GLY A 65 -5.75 4.03 12.63
C GLY A 65 -4.95 4.64 13.79
N PHE A 66 -4.61 5.93 13.71
CA PHE A 66 -3.87 6.64 14.77
C PHE A 66 -4.66 6.77 16.08
N THR A 67 -5.96 6.47 16.09
CA THR A 67 -6.76 6.42 17.32
C THR A 67 -6.45 5.21 18.20
N GLN A 68 -5.87 4.14 17.63
CA GLN A 68 -5.63 2.86 18.31
C GLN A 68 -4.20 2.32 18.12
N MET A 69 -3.48 2.81 17.12
CA MET A 69 -2.12 2.38 16.78
C MET A 69 -1.14 3.56 16.85
N SER A 70 0.10 3.27 17.23
CA SER A 70 1.19 4.24 17.15
C SER A 70 1.56 4.54 15.69
N ILE A 71 2.24 5.67 15.46
CA ILE A 71 2.75 6.05 14.13
C ILE A 71 3.66 4.95 13.56
N GLY A 72 4.50 4.34 14.42
CA GLY A 72 5.40 3.25 14.02
C GLY A 72 4.62 2.02 13.55
N GLN A 73 3.57 1.63 14.27
CA GLN A 73 2.70 0.52 13.91
C GLN A 73 1.99 0.76 12.57
N LEU A 74 1.47 1.97 12.35
CA LEU A 74 0.85 2.35 11.08
C LEU A 74 1.84 2.28 9.91
N LYS A 75 3.09 2.73 10.11
CA LYS A 75 4.11 2.67 9.07
C LYS A 75 4.47 1.23 8.72
N ILE A 76 4.69 0.36 9.71
CA ILE A 76 4.98 -1.05 9.43
C ILE A 76 3.79 -1.74 8.78
N LEU A 77 2.56 -1.47 9.24
CA LEU A 77 1.35 -1.97 8.61
C LEU A 77 1.30 -1.57 7.13
N GLN A 78 1.60 -0.30 6.83
CA GLN A 78 1.66 0.19 5.46
C GLN A 78 2.68 -0.57 4.62
N GLU A 79 3.90 -0.78 5.11
CA GLU A 79 4.94 -1.50 4.36
C GLU A 79 4.56 -2.96 4.08
N VAL A 80 3.90 -3.63 5.02
CA VAL A 80 3.37 -4.99 4.81
C VAL A 80 2.32 -4.98 3.71
N ILE A 81 1.40 -4.02 3.72
CA ILE A 81 0.36 -3.86 2.72
C ILE A 81 0.99 -3.52 1.36
N THR A 82 1.96 -2.61 1.31
CA THR A 82 2.69 -2.23 0.11
C THR A 82 3.29 -3.46 -0.56
N LEU A 83 4.05 -4.27 0.17
CA LEU A 83 4.66 -5.48 -0.38
C LEU A 83 3.61 -6.49 -0.84
N SER A 84 2.54 -6.66 -0.06
CA SER A 84 1.44 -7.59 -0.35
C SER A 84 0.67 -7.22 -1.62
N VAL A 85 0.50 -5.92 -1.91
CA VAL A 85 -0.16 -5.43 -3.13
C VAL A 85 0.82 -5.40 -4.31
N PHE A 86 2.08 -5.04 -4.05
CA PHE A 86 3.11 -4.94 -5.07
C PHE A 86 3.44 -6.29 -5.71
N VAL A 87 3.54 -7.38 -4.94
CA VAL A 87 3.91 -8.70 -5.49
C VAL A 87 2.91 -9.20 -6.56
N PRO A 88 1.59 -9.26 -6.31
CA PRO A 88 0.61 -9.57 -7.35
C PRO A 88 0.67 -8.61 -8.54
N PHE A 89 0.87 -7.31 -8.29
CA PHE A 89 1.01 -6.34 -9.37
C PHE A 89 2.23 -6.63 -10.25
N ALA A 90 3.40 -6.90 -9.66
CA ALA A 90 4.61 -7.22 -10.39
C ALA A 90 4.43 -8.47 -11.26
N VAL A 91 3.81 -9.52 -10.73
CA VAL A 91 3.58 -10.79 -11.43
C VAL A 91 2.52 -10.66 -12.52
N PHE A 92 1.33 -10.16 -12.19
CA PHE A 92 0.19 -10.18 -13.11
C PHE A 92 0.17 -8.96 -14.04
N TYR A 93 0.54 -7.77 -13.55
CA TYR A 93 0.51 -6.56 -14.37
C TYR A 93 1.80 -6.37 -15.16
N LEU A 94 2.96 -6.43 -14.50
CA LEU A 94 4.26 -6.22 -15.18
C LEU A 94 4.84 -7.50 -15.80
N GLY A 95 4.28 -8.68 -15.52
CA GLY A 95 4.77 -9.95 -16.07
C GLY A 95 6.14 -10.35 -15.51
N GLN A 96 6.54 -9.83 -14.35
CA GLN A 96 7.82 -10.15 -13.73
C GLN A 96 7.74 -11.54 -13.06
N PRO A 97 8.79 -12.38 -13.17
CA PRO A 97 8.80 -13.67 -12.50
C PRO A 97 8.83 -13.48 -10.98
N LEU A 98 8.07 -14.33 -10.27
CA LEU A 98 8.10 -14.35 -8.82
C LEU A 98 9.47 -14.86 -8.35
N LYS A 99 10.27 -13.97 -7.74
CA LYS A 99 11.56 -14.33 -7.15
C LYS A 99 11.38 -14.72 -5.68
N TRP A 100 12.23 -15.63 -5.21
CA TRP A 100 12.30 -16.01 -3.79
C TRP A 100 12.64 -14.82 -2.89
N ASP A 101 13.28 -13.78 -3.42
CA ASP A 101 13.60 -12.54 -2.71
C ASP A 101 12.35 -11.89 -2.09
N TYR A 102 11.18 -11.98 -2.74
CA TYR A 102 9.93 -11.46 -2.19
C TYR A 102 9.46 -12.24 -0.96
N LEU A 103 9.70 -13.55 -0.92
CA LEU A 103 9.40 -14.36 0.25
C LEU A 103 10.30 -13.99 1.41
N TRP A 104 11.61 -13.84 1.17
CA TRP A 104 12.56 -13.43 2.20
C TRP A 104 12.25 -12.03 2.72
N ALA A 105 11.91 -11.09 1.84
CA ALA A 105 11.44 -9.77 2.24
C ALA A 105 10.18 -9.86 3.11
N GLY A 106 9.20 -10.69 2.73
CA GLY A 106 8.00 -10.93 3.53
C GLY A 106 8.31 -11.49 4.92
N LEU A 107 9.25 -12.43 5.03
CA LEU A 107 9.69 -12.97 6.33
C LEU A 107 10.38 -11.90 7.19
N CYS A 108 11.24 -11.05 6.60
CA CYS A 108 11.83 -9.91 7.30
C CYS A 108 10.76 -8.93 7.80
N MET A 109 9.71 -8.71 7.00
CA MET A 109 8.58 -7.86 7.38
C MET A 109 7.80 -8.43 8.58
N LEU A 110 7.65 -9.75 8.70
CA LEU A 110 7.05 -10.37 9.90
C LEU A 110 7.88 -10.07 11.16
N GLY A 111 9.21 -10.07 11.04
CA GLY A 111 10.09 -9.63 12.12
C GLY A 111 9.83 -8.18 12.53
N ALA A 112 9.70 -7.27 11.56
CA ALA A 112 9.37 -5.87 11.81
C ALA A 112 8.01 -5.71 12.50
N VAL A 113 6.99 -6.45 12.06
CA VAL A 113 5.67 -6.49 12.71
C VAL A 113 5.81 -6.96 14.15
N TYR A 114 6.49 -8.07 14.41
CA TYR A 114 6.68 -8.57 15.77
C TYR A 114 7.33 -7.50 16.68
N PHE A 115 8.45 -6.91 16.27
CA PHE A 115 9.16 -5.95 17.12
C PHE A 115 8.38 -4.67 17.41
N VAL A 116 7.57 -4.20 16.47
CA VAL A 116 6.80 -2.96 16.60
C VAL A 116 5.47 -3.19 17.35
N PHE A 117 4.93 -4.41 17.33
CA PHE A 117 3.70 -4.77 18.02
C PHE A 117 3.89 -5.55 19.33
N ARG A 118 5.11 -5.97 19.69
CA ARG A 118 5.39 -6.78 20.90
C ARG A 118 4.95 -6.16 22.24
N GLY A 119 4.81 -4.84 22.29
CA GLY A 119 4.44 -4.09 23.51
C GLY A 119 3.13 -3.33 23.36
N ALA A 120 2.32 -3.72 22.37
CA ALA A 120 0.98 -3.18 22.12
C ALA A 120 -0.06 -3.81 23.05
#